data_AF-A0A133UME7-F1
#
_entry.id   AF-A0A133UME7-F1
#
_cell.length_a   1.000
_cell.length_b   1.000
_cell.length_c   1.000
_cell.angle_alpha   90.00
_cell.angle_beta   90.00
_cell.angle_gamma   90.00
#
_symmetry.space_group_name_H-M   'P 1'
#
loop_
_entity.id
_entity.type
_entity.pdbx_description
1 polymer ?
#
loop_
_entity_poly.entity_id
_entity_poly.type
_entity_poly.pdbx_seq_one_letter_code
_entity_poly.pdbx_strand_id
1 'polypeptide(L)'
;MTDYVGLDVHKKYFHATVMDEKGDVLIQESFPNDSDGFDSLLFKTGDEVEVALEACYAWEYVYEELEDRVEEVKLAHPKKTEAITKERIKTDTRASEALAQLLRMG
;
A
#
# COMPACT_ATOMS: atom_id res chain seq x y z
N MET A 1 -12.63 5.52 -11.37
CA MET A 1 -12.44 6.05 -10.00
C MET A 1 -11.27 5.28 -9.46
N THR A 2 -10.20 5.98 -9.12
CA THR A 2 -8.93 5.37 -8.74
C THR A 2 -8.88 5.12 -7.24
N ASP A 3 -8.56 3.88 -6.88
CA ASP A 3 -8.25 3.50 -5.52
C ASP A 3 -6.74 3.62 -5.29
N TYR A 4 -6.36 4.30 -4.21
CA TYR A 4 -4.98 4.51 -3.81
C TYR A 4 -4.63 3.58 -2.66
N VAL A 5 -3.65 2.72 -2.88
CA VAL A 5 -3.30 1.65 -1.94
C VAL A 5 -1.91 1.89 -1.37
N GLY A 6 -1.81 1.87 -0.05
CA GLY A 6 -0.53 1.87 0.64
C GLY A 6 -0.28 0.51 1.28
N LEU A 7 0.92 -0.04 1.11
CA LEU A 7 1.32 -1.35 1.64
C LEU A 7 2.49 -1.22 2.61
N ASP A 8 2.31 -1.64 3.86
CA ASP A 8 3.42 -1.93 4.78
C ASP A 8 3.74 -3.42 4.74
N VAL A 9 4.86 -3.76 4.11
CA VAL A 9 5.20 -5.12 3.71
C VAL A 9 6.08 -5.80 4.76
N HIS A 10 5.63 -6.96 5.24
CA HIS A 10 6.40 -7.87 6.07
C HIS A 10 6.66 -9.19 5.34
N LYS A 11 7.51 -10.05 5.92
CA LYS A 11 7.87 -11.34 5.32
C LYS A 11 6.69 -12.30 5.11
N LYS A 12 5.67 -12.25 5.96
CA LYS A 12 4.55 -13.22 5.96
C LYS A 12 3.19 -12.60 5.63
N TYR A 13 3.09 -11.30 5.74
CA TYR A 13 1.85 -10.54 5.56
C TYR A 13 2.21 -9.14 5.10
N PHE A 14 1.24 -8.41 4.57
CA PHE A 14 1.33 -6.97 4.42
C PHE A 14 0.08 -6.35 5.04
N HIS A 15 0.22 -5.13 5.56
CA HIS A 15 -0.93 -4.33 5.97
C HIS A 15 -1.26 -3.35 4.86
N ALA A 16 -2.51 -3.36 4.39
CA ALA A 16 -2.96 -2.53 3.30
C ALA A 16 -3.95 -1.49 3.81
N THR A 17 -3.80 -0.25 3.33
CA THR A 17 -4.82 0.79 3.43
C THR A 17 -5.24 1.19 2.01
N VAL A 18 -6.54 1.16 1.74
CA VAL A 18 -7.14 1.60 0.47
C VAL A 18 -7.90 2.89 0.71
N MET A 19 -7.65 3.91 -0.10
CA MET A 19 -8.32 5.22 -0.06
C MET A 19 -8.94 5.56 -1.40
N ASP A 20 -10.08 6.23 -1.37
CA ASP A 20 -10.63 6.87 -2.56
C ASP A 20 -9.93 8.21 -2.87
N GLU A 21 -10.30 8.85 -3.98
CA GLU A 21 -9.80 10.17 -4.40
C GLU A 21 -10.02 11.27 -3.35
N LYS A 22 -11.04 11.15 -2.48
CA LYS A 22 -11.34 12.12 -1.42
C LYS A 22 -10.47 11.90 -0.19
N GLY A 23 -9.88 10.73 -0.04
CA GLY A 23 -9.09 10.31 1.11
C GLY A 23 -9.92 9.58 2.16
N ASP A 24 -11.13 9.12 1.80
CA ASP A 24 -11.91 8.25 2.65
C ASP A 24 -11.31 6.84 2.62
N VAL A 25 -11.01 6.29 3.79
CA VAL A 25 -10.45 4.93 3.93
C VAL A 25 -11.55 3.91 3.66
N LEU A 26 -11.38 3.09 2.63
CA LEU A 26 -12.31 2.04 2.23
C LEU A 26 -11.98 0.70 2.90
N ILE A 27 -10.69 0.37 3.00
CA ILE A 27 -10.17 -0.90 3.54
C ILE A 27 -8.92 -0.58 4.37
N GLN A 28 -8.80 -1.22 5.53
CA GLN A 28 -7.61 -1.14 6.38
C GLN A 28 -7.45 -2.45 7.18
N GLU A 29 -6.68 -3.39 6.64
CA GLU A 29 -6.50 -4.72 7.24
C GLU A 29 -5.19 -5.39 6.76
N SER A 30 -4.87 -6.54 7.34
CA SER A 30 -3.69 -7.33 6.95
C SER A 30 -4.07 -8.50 6.05
N PHE A 31 -3.21 -8.77 5.07
CA PHE A 31 -3.34 -9.88 4.12
C PHE A 31 -2.08 -10.76 4.14
N PRO A 32 -2.17 -12.05 3.81
CA PRO A 32 -0.99 -12.88 3.57
C PRO A 32 -0.08 -12.27 2.49
N ASN A 33 1.24 -12.41 2.64
CA ASN A 33 2.19 -11.98 1.60
C ASN A 33 2.45 -13.13 0.62
N ASP A 34 1.41 -13.45 -0.13
CA ASP A 34 1.35 -14.45 -1.19
C ASP A 34 0.29 -14.04 -2.23
N SER A 35 0.22 -14.76 -3.35
CA SER A 35 -0.69 -14.44 -4.46
C SER A 35 -2.17 -14.41 -4.04
N ASP A 36 -2.62 -15.28 -3.13
CA ASP A 36 -3.99 -15.29 -2.60
C ASP A 36 -4.29 -14.02 -1.79
N GLY A 37 -3.31 -13.52 -1.04
CA GLY A 37 -3.41 -12.26 -0.31
C GLY A 37 -3.56 -11.06 -1.25
N PHE A 38 -2.79 -11.02 -2.34
CA PHE A 38 -2.93 -9.99 -3.37
C PHE A 38 -4.27 -10.09 -4.11
N ASP A 39 -4.71 -11.29 -4.46
CA ASP A 39 -6.04 -11.51 -5.07
C ASP A 39 -7.15 -11.02 -4.13
N SER A 40 -7.04 -11.30 -2.84
CA SER A 40 -8.00 -10.86 -1.82
C SER A 40 -8.04 -9.34 -1.66
N LEU A 41 -6.90 -8.67 -1.78
CA LEU A 41 -6.83 -7.21 -1.78
C LEU A 41 -7.51 -6.64 -3.03
N LEU A 42 -7.08 -7.09 -4.21
CA LEU A 42 -7.56 -6.55 -5.49
C LEU A 42 -9.05 -6.85 -5.74
N PHE A 43 -9.56 -7.96 -5.21
CA PHE A 43 -11.00 -8.26 -5.26
C PHE A 43 -11.84 -7.24 -4.49
N LYS A 44 -11.24 -6.55 -3.51
CA LYS A 44 -11.92 -5.53 -2.70
C LYS A 44 -11.72 -4.11 -3.24
N THR A 45 -10.83 -3.88 -4.21
CA THR A 45 -10.59 -2.57 -4.83
C THR A 45 -11.45 -2.36 -6.08
N GLY A 46 -11.50 -1.13 -6.57
CA GLY A 46 -12.08 -0.77 -7.86
C GLY A 46 -11.25 -1.22 -9.07
N ASP A 47 -11.69 -0.82 -10.26
CA ASP A 47 -11.06 -1.19 -11.54
C ASP A 47 -9.72 -0.47 -11.80
N GLU A 48 -9.54 0.73 -11.25
CA GLU A 48 -8.30 1.54 -11.40
C GLU A 48 -7.60 1.58 -10.04
N VAL A 49 -6.38 1.04 -9.96
CA VAL A 49 -5.63 0.90 -8.70
C VAL A 49 -4.21 1.43 -8.87
N GLU A 50 -3.80 2.34 -7.99
CA GLU A 50 -2.40 2.71 -7.82
C GLU A 50 -1.90 2.20 -6.47
N VAL A 51 -0.68 1.67 -6.43
CA VAL A 51 -0.09 1.10 -5.21
C VAL A 51 1.21 1.81 -4.84
N ALA A 52 1.40 2.08 -3.54
CA ALA A 52 2.65 2.55 -2.96
C ALA A 52 3.14 1.60 -1.86
N LEU A 53 4.42 1.24 -1.90
CA LEU A 53 5.09 0.43 -0.88
C LEU A 53 6.46 1.02 -0.52
N GLU A 54 6.92 0.80 0.71
CA GLU A 54 8.30 1.16 1.07
C GLU A 54 9.32 0.24 0.37
N ALA A 55 10.43 0.81 -0.09
CA ALA A 55 11.60 0.07 -0.56
C ALA A 55 12.29 -0.67 0.61
N CYS A 56 11.68 -1.75 1.07
CA CYS A 56 12.08 -2.62 2.18
C CYS A 56 12.61 -3.98 1.68
N TYR A 57 13.04 -4.87 2.56
CA TYR A 57 13.72 -6.12 2.14
C TYR A 57 12.95 -6.99 1.13
N ALA A 58 11.61 -6.97 1.14
CA ALA A 58 10.76 -7.79 0.28
C ALA A 58 10.09 -7.01 -0.87
N TRP A 59 10.54 -5.78 -1.16
CA TRP A 59 9.84 -4.91 -2.12
C TRP A 59 9.80 -5.48 -3.54
N GLU A 60 10.87 -6.16 -3.99
CA GLU A 60 10.99 -6.69 -5.36
C GLU A 60 9.87 -7.70 -5.67
N TYR A 61 9.67 -8.68 -4.79
CA TYR A 61 8.59 -9.67 -4.94
C TYR A 61 7.21 -9.01 -4.98
N VAL A 62 6.94 -8.05 -4.08
CA VAL A 62 5.64 -7.38 -4.05
C VAL A 62 5.42 -6.51 -5.30
N TYR A 63 6.49 -5.91 -5.82
CA TYR A 63 6.42 -5.14 -7.06
C TYR A 63 6.10 -6.05 -8.25
N GLU A 64 6.83 -7.16 -8.41
CA GLU A 64 6.61 -8.14 -9.49
C GLU A 64 5.20 -8.76 -9.42
N GLU A 65 4.68 -9.01 -8.21
CA GLU A 65 3.32 -9.55 -8.04
C GLU A 65 2.21 -8.57 -8.41
N LEU A 66 2.49 -7.26 -8.53
CA LEU A 66 1.49 -6.22 -8.73
C LEU A 66 1.64 -5.46 -10.06
N GLU A 67 2.84 -5.34 -10.62
CA GLU A 67 3.12 -4.44 -11.75
C GLU A 67 2.26 -4.70 -13.00
N ASP A 68 1.84 -5.95 -13.23
CA ASP A 68 0.97 -6.34 -14.35
C ASP A 68 -0.53 -6.39 -13.99
N ARG A 69 -0.90 -6.08 -12.73
CA ARG A 69 -2.27 -6.23 -12.19
C ARG A 69 -2.89 -4.91 -11.75
N VAL A 70 -2.11 -3.84 -11.67
CA VAL A 70 -2.56 -2.51 -11.25
C VAL A 70 -2.02 -1.46 -12.23
N GLU A 71 -2.55 -0.24 -12.17
CA GLU A 71 -2.17 0.84 -13.10
C GLU A 71 -0.73 1.32 -12.86
N GLU A 72 -0.33 1.41 -11.59
CA GLU A 72 1.02 1.84 -11.22
C GLU A 72 1.45 1.30 -9.86
N VAL A 73 2.73 0.96 -9.73
CA VAL A 73 3.38 0.63 -8.45
C VAL A 73 4.52 1.62 -8.18
N LYS A 74 4.40 2.42 -7.12
CA LYS A 74 5.42 3.40 -6.70
C LYS A 74 6.18 2.92 -5.47
N LEU A 75 7.52 2.89 -5.60
CA LEU A 75 8.41 2.63 -4.47
C LEU A 75 8.70 3.90 -3.68
N ALA A 76 8.18 3.95 -2.46
CA ALA A 76 8.47 5.03 -1.52
C ALA A 76 9.84 4.82 -0.88
N HIS A 77 10.64 5.89 -0.86
CA HIS A 77 11.89 5.89 -0.11
C HIS A 77 11.56 5.92 1.40
N PRO A 78 12.05 4.99 2.24
CA PRO A 78 11.65 4.86 3.65
C PRO A 78 11.72 6.17 4.45
N LYS A 79 12.81 6.94 4.29
CA LYS A 79 12.98 8.26 4.93
C LYS A 79 11.91 9.29 4.57
N LYS A 80 11.29 9.20 3.38
CA LYS A 80 10.21 10.11 2.97
C LYS A 80 8.92 9.76 3.71
N THR A 81 8.59 8.48 3.81
CA THR A 81 7.43 7.99 4.57
C THR A 81 7.54 8.34 6.06
N GLU A 82 8.74 8.20 6.65
CA GLU A 82 9.01 8.59 8.04
C GLU A 82 8.84 10.10 8.28
N ALA A 83 9.22 10.95 7.32
CA ALA A 83 9.09 12.40 7.47
C ALA A 83 7.62 12.88 7.55
N ILE A 84 6.69 12.06 7.08
CA ILE A 84 5.27 12.38 6.96
C ILE A 84 4.48 11.75 8.11
N THR A 85 4.99 10.64 8.64
CA THR A 85 4.50 10.03 9.88
C THR A 85 4.99 10.86 11.07
N LYS A 86 4.23 11.89 11.44
CA LYS A 86 4.57 12.84 12.54
C LYS A 86 4.64 12.20 13.95
N GLU A 87 4.34 10.92 14.09
CA GLU A 87 4.22 10.25 15.38
C GLU A 87 5.39 9.31 15.65
N ARG A 88 5.89 9.35 16.90
CA ARG A 88 6.98 8.47 17.38
C ARG A 88 6.60 6.99 17.46
N ILE A 89 5.35 6.64 17.14
CA ILE A 89 4.81 5.28 17.17
C ILE A 89 4.56 4.86 15.72
N LYS A 90 5.46 4.02 15.19
CA LYS A 90 5.29 3.33 13.91
C LYS A 90 4.39 2.11 14.13
N THR A 91 3.28 2.05 13.43
CA THR A 91 2.39 0.88 13.34
C THR A 91 2.15 0.57 11.86
N ASP A 92 1.85 -0.69 11.54
CA ASP A 92 1.62 -1.11 10.16
C ASP A 92 0.44 -0.34 9.51
N THR A 93 -0.59 -0.10 10.32
CA THR A 93 -1.74 0.75 10.00
C THR A 93 -1.32 2.15 9.58
N ARG A 94 -0.51 2.84 10.39
CA ARG A 94 -0.11 4.23 10.09
C ARG A 94 0.86 4.32 8.92
N ALA A 95 1.73 3.32 8.76
CA ALA A 95 2.68 3.28 7.65
C ALA A 95 1.94 3.11 6.31
N SER A 96 1.04 2.12 6.22
CA SER A 96 0.22 1.90 5.02
C SER A 96 -0.70 3.09 4.72
N GLU A 97 -1.33 3.69 5.72
CA GLU A 97 -2.20 4.87 5.54
C GLU A 97 -1.42 6.08 5.01
N ALA A 98 -0.21 6.32 5.54
CA ALA A 98 0.66 7.39 5.05
C ALA A 98 1.09 7.18 3.60
N LEU A 99 1.37 5.93 3.19
CA LEU A 99 1.71 5.58 1.81
C LEU A 99 0.53 5.82 0.86
N ALA A 100 -0.68 5.37 1.22
CA ALA A 100 -1.89 5.58 0.43
C ALA A 100 -2.18 7.07 0.25
N GLN A 101 -2.11 7.84 1.35
CA GLN A 101 -2.34 9.27 1.34
C GLN A 101 -1.30 10.02 0.50
N LEU A 102 -0.04 9.58 0.53
CA LEU A 102 1.02 10.18 -0.28
C LEU A 102 0.82 9.95 -1.76
N LEU A 103 0.47 8.72 -2.12
CA LEU A 103 0.20 8.33 -3.49
C LEU A 103 -0.97 9.14 -4.07
N ARG A 104 -2.05 9.28 -3.29
CA ARG A 104 -3.22 10.09 -3.66
C ARG A 104 -2.91 11.57 -3.90
N MET A 105 -1.95 12.12 -3.16
CA MET A 105 -1.62 13.56 -3.20
C MET A 105 -0.58 13.95 -4.26
N GLY A 106 0.10 12.97 -4.87
CA GLY A 106 1.29 13.18 -5.71
C GLY A 106 1.04 12.85 -7.17
#